data_AF-A0A8J7ARJ4-F1
#
_entry.id   AF-A0A8J7ARJ4-F1
#
_cell.length_a   1.000
_cell.length_b   1.000
_cell.length_c   1.000
_cell.angle_alpha   90.00
_cell.angle_beta   90.00
_cell.angle_gamma   90.00
#
_symmetry.space_group_name_H-M   'P 1'
#
loop_
_entity.id
_entity.type
_entity.pdbx_description
1 polymer ?
#
loop_
_entity_poly.entity_id
_entity_poly.type
_entity_poly.pdbx_seq_one_letter_code
_entity_poly.pdbx_strand_id
1 'polypeptide(L)'
;MAIALLMSNQTPFEVEQGLTPLLTELAREAAPEAIVGVPTLGLDYARQVARSLNFPHYVALGNSRKFWYDDSLSVPVESVTSPGDLQPVVFGIV
;
A
#
# COMPACT_ATOMS: atom_id res chain seq x y z
N MET A 1 -21.19 22.80 -2.60
CA MET A 1 -19.83 22.55 -3.12
C MET A 1 -19.47 21.12 -2.77
N ALA A 2 -19.07 20.30 -3.74
CA ALA A 2 -18.71 18.90 -3.50
C ALA A 2 -17.30 18.65 -4.05
N ILE A 3 -16.44 18.04 -3.23
CA ILE A 3 -15.08 17.64 -3.59
C ILE A 3 -15.01 16.14 -3.35
N ALA A 4 -14.65 15.36 -4.37
CA ALA A 4 -14.40 13.93 -4.23
C ALA A 4 -12.90 13.72 -4.02
N LEU A 5 -12.53 13.27 -2.82
CA LEU A 5 -11.15 12.99 -2.43
C LEU A 5 -11.16 11.79 -1.50
N LEU A 6 -10.42 10.75 -1.87
CA LEU A 6 -10.20 9.58 -1.02
C LEU A 6 -8.71 9.51 -0.67
N MET A 7 -8.33 10.18 0.41
CA MET A 7 -7.00 10.04 1.00
C MET A 7 -7.13 9.31 2.32
N SER A 8 -6.60 8.08 2.39
CA SER A 8 -6.75 7.19 3.55
C SER A 8 -6.49 7.90 4.88
N ASN A 9 -5.45 8.74 4.94
CA ASN A 9 -5.02 9.50 6.11
C ASN A 9 -5.88 10.74 6.45
N GLN A 10 -6.86 11.10 5.61
CA GLN A 10 -7.83 12.19 5.82
C GLN A 10 -9.27 11.68 5.75
N THR A 11 -9.46 10.37 5.88
CA THR A 11 -10.79 9.75 5.81
C THR A 11 -11.32 9.47 7.21
N PRO A 12 -12.60 9.74 7.54
CA PRO A 12 -13.21 9.28 8.78
C PRO A 12 -13.13 7.76 8.92
N PHE A 13 -12.99 7.26 10.15
CA PHE A 13 -12.89 5.82 10.42
C PHE A 13 -14.07 5.01 9.86
N GLU A 14 -15.27 5.58 9.84
CA GLU A 14 -16.47 4.93 9.29
C GLU A 14 -16.32 4.58 7.80
N VAL A 15 -15.66 5.43 7.02
CA VAL A 15 -15.41 5.17 5.60
C VAL A 15 -14.33 4.09 5.43
N GLU A 16 -13.26 4.11 6.25
CA GLU A 16 -12.25 3.04 6.25
C GLU A 16 -12.88 1.69 6.59
N GLN A 17 -13.76 1.67 7.60
CA GLN A 17 -14.52 0.49 8.00
C GLN A 17 -15.47 0.00 6.90
N GLY A 18 -16.08 0.91 6.14
CA GLY A 18 -16.94 0.55 5.00
C GLY A 18 -16.17 0.05 3.78
N LEU A 19 -14.99 0.61 3.50
CA LEU A 19 -14.17 0.23 2.33
C LEU A 19 -13.37 -1.06 2.55
N THR A 20 -12.92 -1.32 3.77
CA THR A 20 -12.05 -2.48 4.05
C THR A 20 -12.66 -3.81 3.61
N PRO A 21 -13.94 -4.14 3.90
CA PRO A 21 -14.56 -5.37 3.43
C PRO A 21 -14.61 -5.48 1.90
N LEU A 22 -14.91 -4.38 1.21
CA LEU A 22 -14.96 -4.35 -0.27
C LEU A 22 -13.58 -4.64 -0.87
N LEU A 23 -12.53 -4.01 -0.34
CA LEU A 23 -11.15 -4.26 -0.77
C LEU A 23 -10.69 -5.68 -0.41
N THR A 24 -11.15 -6.20 0.73
CA THR A 24 -10.82 -7.56 1.19
C THR A 24 -11.39 -8.61 0.24
N GLU A 25 -12.64 -8.46 -0.21
CA GLU A 25 -13.24 -9.39 -1.16
C GLU A 25 -12.55 -9.33 -2.54
N LEU A 26 -12.26 -8.12 -3.05
CA LEU A 26 -11.47 -7.97 -4.27
C LEU A 26 -10.09 -8.63 -4.16
N ALA A 27 -9.41 -8.46 -3.01
CA ALA A 27 -8.14 -9.10 -2.78
C ALA A 27 -8.29 -10.63 -2.68
N ARG A 28 -9.35 -11.14 -2.02
CA ARG A 28 -9.60 -12.58 -1.87
C ARG A 28 -9.75 -13.27 -3.22
N GLU A 29 -10.42 -12.66 -4.18
CA GLU A 29 -10.61 -13.19 -5.54
C GLU A 29 -9.28 -13.42 -6.28
N ALA A 30 -8.26 -12.62 -5.97
CA ALA A 30 -6.92 -12.78 -6.54
C ALA A 30 -6.09 -13.91 -5.93
N ALA A 31 -6.60 -14.59 -4.89
CA ALA A 31 -5.90 -15.63 -4.13
C ALA A 31 -4.43 -15.27 -3.77
N PRO A 32 -4.20 -14.11 -3.11
CA PRO A 32 -2.88 -13.58 -2.89
C PRO A 32 -2.07 -14.46 -1.93
N GLU A 33 -0.75 -14.49 -2.11
CA GLU A 33 0.19 -15.07 -1.15
C GLU A 33 0.73 -14.02 -0.17
N ALA A 34 0.58 -12.73 -0.50
CA ALA A 34 0.93 -11.60 0.35
C ALA A 34 0.11 -10.36 -0.05
N ILE A 35 -0.04 -9.43 0.90
CA ILE A 35 -0.62 -8.11 0.65
C ILE A 35 0.49 -7.08 0.63
N VAL A 36 0.56 -6.28 -0.44
CA VAL A 36 1.58 -5.26 -0.64
C VAL A 36 0.91 -3.88 -0.63
N GLY A 37 1.38 -3.00 0.25
CA GLY A 37 0.92 -1.61 0.34
C GLY A 37 1.83 -0.68 -0.45
N VAL A 38 1.26 0.05 -1.41
CA VAL A 38 1.97 1.09 -2.16
C VAL A 38 2.00 2.39 -1.32
N PRO A 39 3.17 3.01 -1.12
CA PRO A 39 3.26 4.24 -0.37
C PRO A 39 2.63 5.41 -1.14
N THR A 40 2.09 6.41 -0.44
CA THR A 40 1.94 6.47 1.02
C THR A 40 0.58 5.95 1.47
N LEU A 41 -0.48 6.33 0.74
CA LEU A 41 -1.87 6.13 1.15
C LEU A 41 -2.34 4.66 1.05
N GLY A 42 -1.70 3.85 0.20
CA GLY A 42 -2.04 2.43 0.08
C GLY A 42 -1.68 1.62 1.33
N LEU A 43 -0.77 2.12 2.18
CA LEU A 43 -0.33 1.42 3.40
C LEU A 43 -1.47 1.26 4.42
N ASP A 44 -2.35 2.25 4.56
CA ASP A 44 -3.45 2.25 5.53
C ASP A 44 -4.50 1.19 5.22
N TYR A 45 -4.78 0.95 3.94
CA TYR A 45 -5.74 -0.08 3.52
C TYR A 45 -5.09 -1.46 3.42
N ALA A 46 -3.82 -1.55 2.97
CA ALA A 46 -3.10 -2.81 2.87
C ALA A 46 -3.00 -3.53 4.23
N ARG A 47 -2.69 -2.80 5.31
CA ARG A 47 -2.66 -3.38 6.67
C ARG A 47 -4.01 -3.96 7.08
N GLN A 48 -5.12 -3.30 6.73
CA GLN A 48 -6.46 -3.70 7.14
C GLN A 48 -6.92 -4.92 6.34
N VAL A 49 -6.70 -4.91 5.03
CA VAL A 49 -6.96 -6.06 4.15
C VAL A 49 -6.14 -7.28 4.57
N ALA A 50 -4.85 -7.11 4.86
CA ALA A 50 -3.98 -8.19 5.34
C ALA A 50 -4.54 -8.82 6.63
N ARG A 51 -4.93 -8.00 7.60
CA ARG A 51 -5.57 -8.45 8.83
C ARG A 51 -6.89 -9.19 8.56
N SER A 52 -7.74 -8.65 7.68
CA SER A 52 -9.03 -9.26 7.32
C SER A 52 -8.90 -10.59 6.58
N LEU A 53 -7.79 -10.81 5.88
CA LEU A 53 -7.45 -12.09 5.22
C LEU A 53 -6.62 -13.04 6.10
N ASN A 54 -6.36 -12.67 7.36
CA ASN A 54 -5.54 -13.42 8.32
C ASN A 54 -4.07 -13.59 7.91
N PHE A 55 -3.51 -12.65 7.13
CA PHE A 55 -2.07 -12.59 6.97
C PHE A 55 -1.41 -12.09 8.26
N PRO A 56 -0.28 -12.67 8.67
CA PRO A 56 0.42 -12.27 9.88
C PRO A 56 1.10 -10.88 9.76
N HIS A 57 1.34 -10.42 8.53
CA HIS A 57 1.95 -9.14 8.19
C HIS A 57 1.55 -8.71 6.79
N TYR A 58 1.98 -7.51 6.38
CA TYR A 58 1.88 -7.03 4.99
C TYR A 58 3.23 -6.46 4.57
N VAL A 59 3.46 -6.36 3.27
CA VAL A 59 4.70 -5.78 2.73
C VAL A 59 4.48 -4.30 2.48
N ALA A 60 5.23 -3.45 3.18
CA ALA A 60 5.19 -2.01 2.98
C ALA A 60 6.26 -1.59 1.98
N LEU A 61 5.85 -1.09 0.82
CA LEU A 61 6.79 -0.49 -0.12
C LEU A 61 7.22 0.90 0.35
N GLY A 62 8.46 1.28 0.04
CA GLY A 62 8.98 2.62 0.23
C GLY A 62 9.65 3.13 -1.04
N ASN A 63 9.54 4.44 -1.32
CA ASN A 63 10.25 5.11 -2.42
C ASN A 63 11.59 5.72 -1.98
N SER A 64 11.96 5.50 -0.72
CA SER A 64 13.15 6.08 -0.09
C SER A 64 13.93 4.98 0.60
N ARG A 65 15.25 4.96 0.39
CA ARG A 65 16.15 4.02 1.05
C ARG A 65 16.10 4.18 2.57
N LYS A 66 16.00 3.07 3.29
CA LYS A 66 16.10 3.00 4.75
C LYS A 66 17.21 2.02 5.14
N PHE A 67 17.82 2.21 6.31
CA PHE A 67 18.95 1.34 6.72
C PHE A 67 18.54 -0.11 6.95
N TRP A 68 17.24 -0.36 7.21
CA TRP A 68 16.68 -1.69 7.44
C TRP A 68 16.10 -2.33 6.17
N TYR A 69 16.28 -1.70 5.02
CA TYR A 69 15.87 -2.25 3.74
C TYR A 69 17.02 -2.99 3.06
N ASP A 70 16.69 -4.07 2.36
CA ASP A 70 17.63 -4.83 1.55
C ASP A 70 17.71 -4.24 0.13
N ASP A 71 18.88 -3.70 -0.23
CA ASP A 71 19.14 -3.15 -1.55
C ASP A 71 18.93 -4.22 -2.66
N SER A 72 19.18 -5.50 -2.37
CA SER A 72 19.00 -6.59 -3.34
C SER A 72 17.54 -6.86 -3.70
N LEU A 73 16.61 -6.40 -2.86
CA LEU A 73 15.18 -6.45 -3.15
C LEU A 73 14.70 -5.19 -3.87
N SER A 74 15.53 -4.16 -4.05
CA SER A 74 15.07 -2.88 -4.63
C SER A 74 14.95 -2.92 -6.15
N VAL A 75 13.93 -2.24 -6.69
CA VAL A 75 13.75 -2.06 -8.14
C VAL A 75 13.60 -0.58 -8.50
N PRO A 76 14.10 -0.13 -9.66
CA PRO A 76 13.89 1.24 -10.12
C PRO A 76 12.42 1.45 -10.49
N VAL A 77 11.86 2.60 -10.11
CA VAL A 77 10.50 3.02 -10.45
C VAL A 77 10.54 4.45 -10.98
N GLU A 78 9.75 4.68 -12.02
CA GLU A 78 9.62 5.98 -12.66
C GLU A 78 8.32 6.65 -12.24
N SER A 79 8.39 7.93 -11.91
CA SER A 79 7.22 8.73 -11.63
C SER A 79 6.48 9.06 -12.92
N VAL A 80 5.19 8.70 -13.00
CA VAL A 80 4.36 9.07 -14.16
C VAL A 80 4.16 10.60 -14.28
N THR A 81 4.29 11.35 -13.18
CA THR A 81 4.16 12.81 -13.16
C THR A 81 5.49 13.55 -13.31
N SER A 82 6.63 12.84 -13.19
CA SER A 82 7.97 13.38 -13.38
C SER A 82 8.81 12.41 -14.22
N PRO A 83 8.52 12.26 -15.53
CA PRO A 83 9.22 11.31 -16.38
C PRO A 83 10.73 11.60 -16.41
N GLY A 84 11.55 10.55 -16.32
CA GLY A 84 13.01 10.64 -16.26
C GLY A 84 13.64 10.70 -14.86
N ASP A 85 12.84 10.94 -13.81
CA ASP A 85 13.31 10.82 -12.41
C ASP A 85 13.09 9.40 -11.89
N LEU A 86 14.13 8.58 -11.97
CA LEU A 86 14.14 7.22 -11.42
C LEU A 86 14.33 7.27 -9.90
N GLN A 87 13.38 6.70 -9.15
CA GLN A 87 13.49 6.49 -7.71
C GLN A 87 13.51 4.99 -7.38
N PRO A 88 14.28 4.55 -6.37
CA PRO A 88 14.22 3.16 -5.94
C PRO A 88 12.91 2.91 -5.19
N VAL A 89 12.14 1.89 -5.61
CA VAL A 89 11.15 1.26 -4.75
C VAL A 89 11.79 0.10 -4.03
N VAL A 90 11.60 0.08 -2.73
CA VAL A 90 12.25 -0.85 -1.82
C VAL A 90 11.20 -1.55 -0.98
N PHE A 91 11.41 -2.84 -0.74
CA PHE A 91 10.52 -3.68 0.05
C PHE A 91 10.94 -3.62 1.52
N GLY A 92 10.00 -3.29 2.39
CA GLY A 92 10.09 -3.51 3.82
C GLY A 92 9.02 -4.49 4.28
N ILE A 93 9.40 -5.50 5.05
CA ILE A 93 8.44 -6.24 5.86
C ILE A 93 8.22 -5.39 7.11
N VAL A 94 6.97 -5.00 7.39
CA VAL A 94 6.57 -4.31 8.62
C VAL A 94 5.58 -5.17 9.38
#